data_AF-A0AAW8LL42-F1
#
_entry.id   AF-A0AAW8LL42-F1
#
_cell.length_a   1.000
_cell.length_b   1.000
_cell.length_c   1.000
_cell.angle_alpha   90.00
_cell.angle_beta   90.00
_cell.angle_gamma   90.00
#
_symmetry.space_group_name_H-M   'P 1'
#
loop_
_entity.id
_entity.type
_entity.pdbx_description
1 polymer ?
#
loop_
_entity_poly.entity_id
_entity_poly.type
_entity_poly.pdbx_seq_one_letter_code
_entity_poly.pdbx_strand_id
1 'polypeptide(L)'
;MAKSTLTDDPVREQDKFMLRLPEGMRDRIRAKAEQNGRSMNAEIVALLEREYPAPTDVMHVHLANIRRALDQYERETDPRARLHLQHMVEAMVTSGHNLQIDWDPDDDLPF
;
A
#
# COMPACT_ATOMS: atom_id res chain seq x y z
N MET A 1 8.07 -51.59 6.35
CA MET A 1 7.74 -50.62 7.39
C MET A 1 8.66 -49.41 7.23
N ALA A 2 8.30 -48.43 6.39
CA ALA A 2 9.07 -47.20 6.24
C ALA A 2 8.54 -46.16 7.24
N LYS A 3 9.43 -45.61 8.09
CA LYS A 3 9.08 -44.58 9.06
C LYS A 3 8.84 -43.25 8.34
N SER A 4 7.70 -42.66 8.67
CA SER A 4 7.30 -41.28 8.40
C SER A 4 8.30 -40.29 8.97
N THR A 5 8.73 -39.31 8.17
CA THR A 5 9.12 -37.98 8.63
C THR A 5 8.51 -36.98 7.65
N LEU A 6 7.24 -36.65 7.86
CA LEU A 6 6.71 -35.36 7.43
C LEU A 6 7.56 -34.32 8.15
N THR A 7 8.37 -33.61 7.39
CA THR A 7 9.19 -32.50 7.88
C THR A 7 8.26 -31.46 8.48
N ASP A 8 8.35 -31.28 9.80
CA ASP A 8 8.07 -29.99 10.42
C ASP A 8 9.00 -28.99 9.73
N ASP A 9 8.50 -28.30 8.70
CA ASP A 9 9.20 -27.17 8.10
C ASP A 9 9.21 -26.08 9.18
N PRO A 10 10.34 -25.87 9.86
CA PRO A 10 10.36 -24.93 10.95
C PRO A 10 10.29 -23.52 10.34
N VAL A 11 9.81 -22.57 11.14
CA VAL A 11 9.81 -21.12 10.93
C VAL A 11 11.25 -20.57 10.81
N ARG A 12 12.07 -21.20 9.96
CA ARG A 12 13.41 -20.88 9.49
C ARG A 12 13.15 -20.39 8.06
N GLU A 13 12.89 -19.12 7.81
CA GLU A 13 13.89 -18.07 7.72
C GLU A 13 13.15 -16.72 7.74
N GLN A 14 12.67 -16.28 8.90
CA GLN A 14 12.21 -14.89 9.03
C GLN A 14 13.42 -14.00 9.30
N ASP A 15 13.59 -12.94 8.53
CA ASP A 15 14.61 -11.92 8.78
C ASP A 15 14.40 -11.32 10.18
N LYS A 16 15.43 -11.45 11.04
CA LYS A 16 15.38 -10.99 12.43
C LYS A 16 16.11 -9.67 12.56
N PHE A 17 15.40 -8.65 13.02
CA PHE A 17 15.96 -7.33 13.32
C PHE A 17 15.92 -7.05 14.82
N MET A 18 17.06 -6.71 15.42
CA MET A 18 17.12 -6.34 16.84
C MET A 18 16.86 -4.85 17.04
N LEU A 19 15.70 -4.52 17.60
CA LEU A 19 15.29 -3.15 17.92
C LEU A 19 15.82 -2.69 19.28
N ARG A 20 16.42 -1.50 19.33
CA ARG A 20 16.70 -0.78 20.58
C ARG A 20 15.52 0.14 20.89
N LEU A 21 14.74 -0.21 21.90
CA LEU A 21 13.57 0.56 22.30
C LEU A 21 13.95 1.52 23.46
N PRO A 22 13.45 2.76 23.45
CA PRO A 22 13.48 3.64 24.62
C PRO A 22 12.78 3.00 25.83
N GLU A 23 13.10 3.50 27.02
CA GLU A 23 12.48 3.06 28.27
C GLU A 23 10.94 3.13 28.19
N GLY A 24 10.26 2.09 28.71
CA GLY A 24 8.80 1.97 28.72
C GLY A 24 8.12 1.71 27.36
N MET A 25 8.83 1.83 26.23
CA MET A 25 8.22 1.62 24.91
C MET A 25 7.77 0.16 24.71
N ARG A 26 8.55 -0.81 25.21
CA ARG A 26 8.20 -2.23 25.11
C ARG A 26 6.87 -2.57 25.81
N ASP A 27 6.63 -1.98 26.97
CA ASP A 27 5.41 -2.25 27.74
C ASP A 27 4.19 -1.61 27.09
N ARG A 28 4.35 -0.43 26.49
CA ARG A 28 3.30 0.20 25.67
C ARG A 28 2.89 -0.66 24.48
N ILE A 29 3.87 -1.26 23.78
CA ILE A 29 3.59 -2.19 22.67
C ILE A 29 2.88 -3.44 23.21
N ARG A 30 3.31 -3.98 24.36
CA ARG A 30 2.65 -5.14 24.98
C ARG A 30 1.17 -4.88 25.25
N ALA A 31 0.86 -3.78 25.93
CA ALA A 31 -0.51 -3.41 26.28
C ALA A 31 -1.39 -3.26 25.03
N LYS A 32 -0.84 -2.68 23.95
CA LYS A 32 -1.58 -2.53 22.69
C LYS A 32 -1.81 -3.87 21.99
N ALA A 33 -0.81 -4.75 21.99
CA ALA A 33 -0.93 -6.09 21.42
C ALA A 33 -1.99 -6.92 22.18
N GLU A 34 -2.00 -6.85 23.51
CA GLU A 34 -3.02 -7.50 24.36
C GLU A 34 -4.43 -6.98 24.07
N GLN A 35 -4.60 -5.66 23.97
CA GLN A 35 -5.88 -5.04 23.59
C GLN A 35 -6.38 -5.55 22.22
N ASN A 36 -5.46 -5.78 21.29
CA ASN A 36 -5.77 -6.24 19.93
C ASN A 36 -5.85 -7.78 19.81
N GLY A 37 -5.64 -8.53 20.90
CA GLY A 37 -5.62 -9.99 20.87
C GLY A 37 -4.48 -10.59 20.03
N ARG A 38 -3.35 -9.88 19.92
CA ARG A 38 -2.19 -10.25 19.11
C ARG A 38 -0.96 -10.50 19.97
N SER A 39 -0.02 -11.29 19.45
CA SER A 39 1.33 -11.31 20.04
C SER A 39 2.01 -9.96 19.82
N MET A 40 2.95 -9.61 20.69
CA MET A 40 3.74 -8.37 20.54
C MET A 40 4.41 -8.27 19.17
N ASN A 41 4.95 -9.38 18.65
CA ASN A 41 5.57 -9.42 17.33
C ASN A 41 4.54 -9.17 16.22
N ALA A 42 3.37 -9.80 16.31
CA ALA A 42 2.30 -9.61 15.33
C ALA A 42 1.78 -8.16 15.33
N GLU A 43 1.75 -7.50 16.50
CA GLU A 43 1.40 -6.08 16.57
C GLU A 43 2.45 -5.18 15.92
N ILE A 44 3.75 -5.46 16.16
CA ILE A 44 4.83 -4.72 15.50
C ILE A 44 4.77 -4.89 13.98
N VAL A 45 4.60 -6.12 13.49
CA VAL A 45 4.49 -6.41 12.06
C VAL A 45 3.27 -5.71 11.46
N ALA A 46 2.10 -5.82 12.08
CA ALA A 46 0.89 -5.17 11.59
C ALA A 46 1.01 -3.62 11.54
N LEU A 47 1.72 -3.03 12.50
CA LEU A 47 2.03 -1.60 12.47
C LEU A 47 2.97 -1.26 11.31
N LEU A 48 4.03 -2.04 11.12
CA LEU A 48 4.98 -1.84 10.04
C LEU A 48 4.33 -2.01 8.66
N GLU A 49 3.48 -3.03 8.46
CA GLU A 49 2.75 -3.22 7.20
C GLU A 49 1.79 -2.06 6.89
N ARG A 50 1.23 -1.43 7.92
CA ARG A 50 0.34 -0.27 7.75
C ARG A 50 1.11 0.99 7.34
N GLU A 51 2.23 1.27 8.00
CA GLU A 51 3.02 2.49 7.76
C GLU A 51 4.02 2.33 6.60
N TYR A 52 4.47 1.10 6.34
CA TYR A 52 5.40 0.69 5.28
C TYR A 52 4.81 -0.51 4.53
N PRO A 53 3.71 -0.30 3.77
CA PRO A 53 3.13 -1.37 2.98
C PRO A 53 4.16 -1.95 2.02
N ALA A 54 4.06 -3.25 1.77
CA ALA A 54 4.86 -3.88 0.73
C ALA A 54 4.70 -3.09 -0.58
N PRO A 55 5.78 -2.89 -1.36
CA PRO A 55 5.67 -2.31 -2.68
C PRO A 55 4.61 -3.09 -3.45
N THR A 56 3.48 -2.46 -3.69
CA THR A 56 2.51 -2.99 -4.63
C THR A 56 3.11 -2.73 -6.00
N ASP A 57 3.06 -3.72 -6.89
CA ASP A 57 3.39 -3.46 -8.29
C ASP A 57 2.62 -2.20 -8.69
N VAL A 58 3.34 -1.22 -9.21
CA VAL A 58 2.81 0.06 -9.70
C VAL A 58 1.55 -0.19 -10.56
N MET A 59 1.60 -1.26 -11.35
CA MET A 59 0.47 -1.78 -12.12
C MET A 59 -0.79 -2.11 -11.28
N HIS A 60 -0.67 -2.79 -10.13
CA HIS A 60 -1.82 -3.18 -9.30
C HIS A 60 -2.55 -2.00 -8.66
N VAL A 61 -1.84 -0.95 -8.22
CA VAL A 61 -2.48 0.27 -7.67
C VAL A 61 -3.12 1.09 -8.78
N HIS A 62 -2.45 1.19 -9.93
CA HIS A 62 -3.00 1.95 -11.05
C HIS A 62 -4.17 1.27 -11.73
N LEU A 63 -4.29 -0.07 -11.78
CA LEU A 63 -5.41 -0.72 -12.48
C LEU A 63 -6.79 -0.29 -11.96
N ALA A 64 -6.96 -0.14 -10.65
CA ALA A 64 -8.22 0.35 -10.08
C ALA A 64 -8.50 1.82 -10.43
N ASN A 65 -7.47 2.66 -10.36
CA ASN A 65 -7.56 4.09 -10.69
C ASN A 65 -7.76 4.32 -12.20
N ILE A 66 -7.07 3.56 -13.04
CA ILE A 66 -7.20 3.54 -14.50
C ILE A 66 -8.60 3.09 -14.88
N ARG A 67 -9.12 1.99 -14.30
CA ARG A 67 -10.50 1.55 -14.57
C ARG A 67 -11.50 2.65 -14.26
N ARG A 68 -11.38 3.29 -13.10
CA ARG A 68 -12.26 4.39 -12.70
C ARG A 68 -12.16 5.60 -13.64
N ALA A 69 -10.95 5.97 -14.06
CA ALA A 69 -10.72 7.06 -14.98
C ALA A 69 -11.29 6.77 -16.39
N LEU A 70 -11.16 5.54 -16.87
CA LEU A 70 -11.77 5.09 -18.13
C LEU A 70 -13.31 5.14 -18.07
N ASP A 71 -13.91 4.63 -17.00
CA ASP A 71 -15.36 4.68 -16.80
C ASP A 71 -15.89 6.14 -16.78
N GLN A 72 -15.11 7.06 -16.20
CA GLN A 72 -15.43 8.49 -16.20
C GLN A 72 -15.28 9.11 -17.59
N TYR A 73 -14.21 8.78 -18.31
CA TYR A 73 -13.96 9.27 -19.66
C TYR A 73 -15.09 8.90 -20.64
N GLU A 74 -15.61 7.67 -20.54
CA GLU A 74 -16.72 7.20 -21.38
C GLU A 74 -18.02 7.99 -21.14
N ARG A 75 -18.24 8.47 -19.92
CA ARG A 75 -19.45 9.20 -19.52
C ARG A 75 -19.31 10.71 -19.67
N GLU A 76 -18.09 11.21 -19.68
CA GLU A 76 -17.79 12.62 -19.82
C GLU A 76 -18.21 13.09 -21.22
N THR A 77 -18.85 14.25 -21.32
CA THR A 77 -19.28 14.83 -22.60
C THR A 77 -18.56 16.13 -22.93
N ASP A 78 -17.95 16.78 -21.92
CA ASP A 78 -17.13 17.96 -22.10
C ASP A 78 -15.75 17.59 -22.69
N PRO A 79 -15.37 18.12 -23.88
CA PRO A 79 -14.07 17.89 -24.48
C PRO A 79 -12.89 18.29 -23.59
N ARG A 80 -13.02 19.33 -22.76
CA ARG A 80 -11.94 19.79 -21.87
C ARG A 80 -11.70 18.80 -20.72
N ALA A 81 -12.78 18.36 -20.08
CA ALA A 81 -12.72 17.37 -19.02
C ALA A 81 -12.17 16.02 -19.52
N ARG A 82 -12.54 15.61 -20.75
CA ARG A 82 -11.97 14.40 -21.39
C ARG A 82 -10.45 14.48 -21.59
N LEU A 83 -9.94 15.61 -22.08
CA LEU A 83 -8.51 15.80 -22.32
C LEU A 83 -7.71 15.73 -21.00
N HIS A 84 -8.25 16.31 -19.93
CA HIS A 84 -7.64 16.22 -18.61
C HIS A 84 -7.57 14.78 -18.09
N LEU A 85 -8.68 14.03 -18.19
CA LEU A 85 -8.69 12.60 -17.81
C LEU A 85 -7.68 11.78 -18.61
N GLN A 86 -7.48 12.10 -19.88
CA GLN A 86 -6.47 11.48 -20.72
C GLN A 86 -5.05 11.75 -20.20
N HIS A 87 -4.73 13.01 -19.88
CA HIS A 87 -3.43 13.37 -19.30
C HIS A 87 -3.21 12.74 -17.91
N MET A 88 -4.25 12.62 -17.07
CA MET A 88 -4.16 11.93 -15.79
C MET A 88 -3.80 10.45 -15.97
N VAL A 89 -4.47 9.75 -16.89
CA VAL A 89 -4.19 8.34 -17.18
C VAL A 89 -2.79 8.15 -17.74
N GLU A 90 -2.36 9.02 -18.66
CA GLU A 90 -1.02 9.00 -19.23
C GLU A 90 0.06 9.25 -18.17
N ALA A 91 -0.16 10.20 -17.25
CA ALA A 91 0.73 10.47 -16.13
C ALA A 91 0.82 9.27 -15.16
N MET A 92 -0.32 8.62 -14.87
CA MET A 92 -0.36 7.41 -14.03
C MET A 92 0.39 6.23 -14.65
N VAL A 93 0.28 6.05 -15.98
CA VAL A 93 0.96 4.96 -16.70
C VAL A 93 2.45 5.22 -16.88
N THR A 94 2.85 6.47 -17.10
CA THR A 94 4.23 6.83 -17.44
C THR A 94 5.12 7.07 -16.21
N SER A 95 4.54 7.63 -15.14
CA SER A 95 5.35 8.17 -14.03
C SER A 95 5.51 7.22 -12.84
N GLY A 96 4.66 6.20 -12.71
CA GLY A 96 4.71 5.23 -11.61
C GLY A 96 4.67 5.83 -10.19
N HIS A 97 4.25 7.09 -10.05
CA HIS A 97 4.24 7.82 -8.79
C HIS A 97 2.85 8.35 -8.44
N ASN A 98 2.58 8.30 -7.14
CA ASN A 98 1.39 8.78 -6.44
C ASN A 98 1.20 10.30 -6.68
N LEU A 99 0.54 10.70 -7.76
CA LEU A 99 0.15 12.09 -7.97
C LEU A 99 -1.12 12.36 -7.16
N GLN A 100 -1.00 13.11 -6.06
CA GLN A 100 -2.12 13.87 -5.52
C GLN A 100 -2.47 14.93 -6.56
N ILE A 101 -3.49 14.65 -7.36
CA ILE A 101 -4.06 15.62 -8.30
C ILE A 101 -5.19 16.31 -7.54
N ASP A 102 -4.89 17.49 -7.01
CA ASP A 102 -5.90 18.38 -6.45
C ASP A 102 -6.61 19.07 -7.62
N TRP A 103 -7.94 19.04 -7.62
CA TRP A 103 -8.74 19.72 -8.63
C TRP A 103 -8.89 21.18 -8.21
N ASP A 104 -8.39 22.10 -9.02
CA ASP A 104 -8.70 23.52 -8.93
C ASP A 104 -9.30 23.96 -10.29
N PRO A 105 -10.57 24.40 -10.33
CA PRO A 105 -11.23 24.83 -11.56
C PRO A 105 -10.64 26.10 -12.16
N ASP A 106 -9.82 26.83 -11.41
CA ASP A 106 -9.18 28.08 -11.82
C ASP A 106 -7.67 27.91 -12.11
N ASP A 107 -7.12 26.71 -11.92
CA ASP A 107 -5.69 26.43 -12.15
C ASP A 107 -5.45 26.11 -13.63
N ASP A 108 -5.14 27.17 -14.40
CA ASP A 108 -4.65 27.09 -15.78
C ASP A 108 -3.28 26.39 -15.77
N LEU A 109 -3.25 25.07 -15.86
CA LEU A 109 -2.01 24.31 -16.04
C LEU A 109 -1.32 24.77 -17.35
N PRO A 110 -0.02 25.12 -17.30
CA PRO A 110 0.70 25.52 -18.50
C PRO A 110 0.99 24.26 -19.34
N PHE A 111 0.52 24.34 -20.59
CA PHE A 111 0.75 23.49 -21.76
C PHE A 111 1.70 22.29 -21.60
#